data_AF-A0A7X9Y7D2-F1
#
_entry.id   AF-A0A7X9Y7D2-F1
#
_cell.length_a   1.000
_cell.length_b   1.000
_cell.length_c   1.000
_cell.angle_alpha   90.00
_cell.angle_beta   90.00
_cell.angle_gamma   90.00
#
_symmetry.space_group_name_H-M   'P 1'
#
loop_
_entity.id
_entity.type
_entity.pdbx_description
1 polymer ?
#
loop_
_entity_poly.entity_id
_entity_poly.type
_entity_poly.pdbx_seq_one_letter_code
_entity_poly.pdbx_strand_id
1 'polypeptide(L)'
;MSIYFHEKTAGFYDTRAHGERTILVADPKWKHPMISIPDPSWMAVEGPMLKPPMIRVKDPKAAPPSIEVSNPACSLPPASEMLEISLGEYQALFAAQALGKVIQAVKGRPVAIDPPPLTWEQRKAEYMAGVQAFLDKTAKAAGYNDLKDVITYADEPSVPKFQADGVAFRTWRSLCWAYCYDQLAVIEQGKRKTPTSAELVAELPVLVLPNA
;
A
#
# COMPACT_ATOMS: atom_id res chain seq x y z
N MET A 1 -4.82 14.62 -15.16
CA MET A 1 -4.78 13.32 -14.46
C MET A 1 -5.86 13.35 -13.42
N SER A 2 -6.87 12.52 -13.59
CA SER A 2 -7.89 12.28 -12.57
C SER A 2 -7.52 11.05 -11.75
N ILE A 3 -7.87 11.08 -10.46
CA ILE A 3 -7.67 9.99 -9.51
C ILE A 3 -9.06 9.57 -9.04
N TYR A 4 -9.28 8.27 -9.01
CA TYR A 4 -10.55 7.68 -8.62
C TYR A 4 -10.33 6.68 -7.49
N PHE A 5 -11.28 6.65 -6.57
CA PHE A 5 -11.39 5.68 -5.50
C PHE A 5 -12.54 4.70 -5.81
N HIS A 6 -12.29 3.42 -5.62
CA HIS A 6 -13.26 2.35 -5.80
C HIS A 6 -13.64 1.75 -4.45
N GLU A 7 -14.86 2.02 -3.99
CA GLU A 7 -15.34 1.68 -2.65
C GLU A 7 -15.23 0.19 -2.34
N LYS A 8 -15.64 -0.69 -3.27
CA LYS A 8 -15.71 -2.14 -3.03
C LYS A 8 -14.34 -2.78 -2.77
N THR A 9 -13.29 -2.26 -3.40
CA THR A 9 -11.93 -2.81 -3.28
C THR A 9 -11.03 -1.94 -2.41
N ALA A 10 -11.51 -0.79 -1.95
CA ALA A 10 -10.70 0.28 -1.39
C ALA A 10 -9.47 0.63 -2.27
N GLY A 11 -9.61 0.47 -3.59
CA GLY A 11 -8.53 0.67 -4.55
C GLY A 11 -8.52 2.08 -5.14
N PHE A 12 -7.33 2.53 -5.56
CA PHE A 12 -7.15 3.78 -6.28
C PHE A 12 -6.79 3.51 -7.74
N TYR A 13 -7.35 4.30 -8.64
CA TYR A 13 -7.14 4.24 -10.09
C TYR A 13 -6.80 5.64 -10.59
N ASP A 14 -5.96 5.74 -11.62
CA ASP A 14 -5.68 7.03 -12.26
C ASP A 14 -5.70 6.93 -13.79
N THR A 15 -6.00 8.06 -14.43
CA THR A 15 -6.15 8.10 -15.89
C THR A 15 -4.84 7.95 -16.66
N ARG A 16 -3.67 8.11 -16.04
CA ARG A 16 -2.38 7.85 -16.70
C ARG A 16 -2.15 6.35 -16.85
N ALA A 17 -2.49 5.57 -15.83
CA ALA A 17 -2.35 4.12 -15.86
C ALA A 17 -3.48 3.43 -16.65
N HIS A 18 -4.70 3.94 -16.55
CA HIS A 18 -5.89 3.26 -17.08
C HIS A 18 -6.51 3.89 -18.34
N GLY A 19 -5.96 5.03 -18.79
CA GLY A 19 -6.51 5.81 -19.90
C GLY A 19 -7.73 6.64 -19.50
N GLU A 20 -7.90 7.77 -20.18
CA GLU A 20 -9.13 8.59 -20.07
C GLU A 20 -10.35 7.79 -20.57
N ARG A 21 -11.53 8.08 -20.04
CA ARG A 21 -12.77 7.38 -20.44
C ARG A 21 -13.17 7.65 -21.88
N THR A 22 -12.79 8.81 -22.38
CA THR A 22 -13.12 9.29 -23.72
C THR A 22 -11.87 9.81 -24.41
N ILE A 23 -11.91 9.82 -25.73
CA ILE A 23 -10.88 10.39 -26.59
C ILE A 23 -11.55 11.32 -27.59
N LEU A 24 -10.84 12.38 -27.97
CA LEU A 24 -11.26 13.25 -29.05
C LEU A 24 -10.82 12.63 -30.38
N VAL A 25 -11.78 12.32 -31.23
CA VAL A 25 -11.54 11.84 -32.60
C VAL A 25 -12.17 12.81 -33.59
N ALA A 26 -11.60 12.91 -34.80
CA ALA A 26 -12.25 13.62 -35.88
C ALA A 26 -13.62 12.99 -36.15
N ASP A 27 -14.66 13.82 -36.33
CA ASP A 27 -16.02 13.35 -36.59
C ASP A 27 -16.03 12.37 -37.78
N PRO A 28 -16.30 11.08 -37.55
CA PRO A 28 -16.26 10.08 -38.62
C PRO A 28 -17.41 10.25 -39.61
N LYS A 29 -18.43 11.04 -39.27
CA LYS A 29 -19.54 11.40 -40.17
C LYS A 29 -19.26 12.69 -40.95
N TRP A 30 -18.17 13.39 -40.67
CA TRP A 30 -17.85 14.64 -41.35
C TRP A 30 -17.58 14.41 -42.82
N LYS A 31 -18.27 15.20 -43.66
CA LYS A 31 -18.05 15.24 -45.10
C LYS A 31 -17.34 16.53 -45.44
N HIS A 32 -16.19 16.39 -46.08
CA HIS A 32 -15.38 17.52 -46.47
C HIS A 32 -16.15 18.45 -47.41
N PRO A 33 -16.31 19.74 -47.08
CA PRO A 33 -17.05 20.66 -47.92
C PRO A 33 -16.29 20.93 -49.23
N MET A 34 -17.07 21.17 -50.28
CA MET A 34 -16.58 21.51 -51.61
C MET A 34 -16.80 23.01 -51.84
N ILE A 35 -15.75 23.71 -52.27
CA ILE A 35 -15.82 25.12 -52.67
C ILE A 35 -15.62 25.25 -54.17
N SER A 36 -16.20 26.30 -54.75
CA SER A 36 -15.99 26.65 -56.14
C SER A 36 -14.85 27.67 -56.24
N ILE A 37 -13.78 27.30 -56.94
CA ILE A 37 -12.65 28.19 -57.23
C ILE A 37 -12.44 28.32 -58.74
N PRO A 38 -11.87 29.43 -59.24
CA PRO A 38 -11.39 29.51 -60.61
C PRO A 38 -10.38 28.41 -60.90
N ASP A 39 -10.48 27.76 -62.06
CA ASP A 39 -9.56 26.68 -62.48
C ASP A 39 -8.10 27.19 -62.48
N PRO A 40 -7.24 26.68 -61.57
CA PRO A 40 -5.85 27.12 -61.46
C PRO A 40 -4.99 26.73 -62.67
N SER A 41 -5.45 25.75 -63.46
CA SER A 41 -4.76 25.26 -64.65
C SER A 41 -5.24 25.91 -65.95
N TRP A 42 -6.25 26.78 -65.87
CA TRP A 42 -6.80 27.45 -67.03
C TRP A 42 -5.89 28.58 -67.51
N MET A 43 -5.57 28.56 -68.80
CA MET A 43 -4.86 29.64 -69.48
C MET A 43 -5.80 30.36 -70.46
N ALA A 44 -5.73 31.68 -70.47
CA ALA A 44 -6.49 32.49 -71.41
C ALA A 44 -5.98 32.27 -72.84
N VAL A 45 -6.88 31.90 -73.75
CA VAL A 45 -6.66 32.00 -75.20
C VAL A 45 -7.01 33.41 -75.66
N GLU A 46 -6.22 33.99 -76.56
CA GLU A 46 -6.39 35.37 -77.05
C GLU A 46 -7.79 35.59 -77.65
N GLY A 47 -8.58 36.46 -77.01
CA GLY A 47 -10.00 36.71 -77.30
C GLY A 47 -10.66 37.53 -76.17
N PRO A 48 -11.90 38.03 -76.35
CA PRO A 48 -12.50 39.00 -75.43
C PRO A 48 -12.64 38.42 -74.01
N MET A 49 -12.11 39.14 -73.00
CA MET A 49 -12.13 38.85 -71.55
C MET A 49 -12.87 37.56 -71.13
N LEU A 50 -12.26 36.40 -71.40
CA LEU A 50 -12.80 35.13 -70.94
C LEU A 50 -12.46 34.99 -69.45
N LYS A 51 -13.47 34.65 -68.64
CA LYS A 51 -13.27 34.34 -67.21
C LYS A 51 -12.95 32.85 -67.07
N PRO A 52 -12.01 32.48 -66.18
CA PRO A 52 -11.72 31.08 -65.90
C PRO A 52 -12.98 30.32 -65.46
N PRO A 53 -13.18 29.07 -65.94
CA PRO A 53 -14.27 28.23 -65.48
C PRO A 53 -14.10 27.91 -63.99
N MET A 54 -15.20 27.82 -63.26
CA MET A 54 -15.19 27.49 -61.82
C MET A 54 -15.19 25.98 -61.64
N ILE A 55 -14.18 25.43 -60.98
CA ILE A 55 -14.10 24.01 -60.61
C ILE A 55 -14.49 23.82 -59.15
N ARG A 56 -15.06 22.65 -58.81
CA ARG A 56 -15.35 22.27 -57.42
C ARG A 56 -14.18 21.51 -56.84
N VAL A 57 -13.52 22.10 -55.84
CA VAL A 57 -12.43 21.45 -55.10
C VAL A 57 -12.81 21.29 -53.64
N LYS A 58 -12.18 20.35 -52.95
CA LYS A 58 -12.26 20.25 -51.49
C LYS A 58 -11.70 21.51 -50.87
N ASP A 59 -12.42 22.12 -49.92
CA ASP A 59 -11.97 23.32 -49.21
C ASP A 59 -10.69 23.07 -48.39
N PRO A 60 -9.51 23.52 -48.84
CA PRO A 60 -8.26 23.22 -48.15
C PRO A 60 -8.18 23.80 -46.73
N LYS A 61 -9.08 24.70 -46.36
CA LYS A 61 -9.16 25.29 -45.02
C LYS A 61 -10.12 24.55 -44.08
N ALA A 62 -10.93 23.63 -44.58
CA ALA A 62 -11.91 22.92 -43.77
C ALA A 62 -11.26 21.73 -43.05
N ALA A 63 -11.34 21.74 -41.72
CA ALA A 63 -10.92 20.61 -40.88
C ALA A 63 -12.15 19.94 -40.26
N PRO A 64 -12.12 18.61 -40.05
CA PRO A 64 -13.19 17.92 -39.34
C PRO A 64 -13.28 18.43 -37.90
N PRO A 65 -14.50 18.65 -37.37
CA PRO A 65 -14.66 18.94 -35.96
C PRO A 65 -14.25 17.71 -35.13
N SER A 66 -13.71 17.95 -33.93
CA SER A 66 -13.42 16.89 -32.98
C SER A 66 -14.68 16.54 -32.19
N ILE A 67 -14.98 15.25 -32.09
CA ILE A 67 -16.05 14.72 -31.23
C ILE A 67 -15.45 13.85 -30.14
N GLU A 68 -16.10 13.84 -28.99
CA GLU A 68 -15.75 12.99 -27.86
C GLU A 68 -16.40 11.61 -28.02
N VAL A 69 -15.59 10.56 -28.06
CA VAL A 69 -16.05 9.17 -28.15
C VAL A 69 -15.48 8.35 -27.02
N SER A 70 -16.18 7.26 -26.64
CA SER A 70 -15.67 6.32 -25.64
C SER A 70 -14.30 5.76 -26.06
N ASN A 71 -13.37 5.72 -25.12
CA ASN A 71 -12.02 5.19 -25.33
C ASN A 71 -12.02 3.65 -25.17
N PRO A 72 -11.81 2.86 -26.23
CA PRO A 72 -11.80 1.40 -26.14
C PRO A 72 -10.62 0.85 -25.32
N ALA A 73 -9.56 1.64 -25.15
CA ALA A 73 -8.40 1.27 -24.35
C ALA A 73 -8.56 1.62 -22.85
N CYS A 74 -9.67 2.26 -22.46
CA CYS A 74 -9.91 2.59 -21.06
C CYS A 74 -10.18 1.32 -20.25
N SER A 75 -9.41 1.13 -19.19
CA SER A 75 -9.54 -0.01 -18.26
C SER A 75 -10.10 0.39 -16.89
N LEU A 76 -10.60 1.61 -16.76
CA LEU A 76 -11.23 2.08 -15.54
C LEU A 76 -12.55 1.33 -15.27
N PRO A 77 -12.85 0.98 -14.00
CA PRO A 77 -14.17 0.49 -13.61
C PRO A 77 -15.31 1.44 -14.03
N PRO A 78 -16.59 0.99 -14.00
CA PRO A 78 -17.74 1.83 -14.34
C PRO A 78 -17.78 3.12 -13.50
N ALA A 79 -18.19 4.24 -14.11
CA ALA A 79 -18.22 5.55 -13.45
C ALA A 79 -19.13 5.58 -12.21
N SER A 80 -20.18 4.78 -12.20
CA SER A 80 -21.08 4.62 -11.06
C SER A 80 -20.42 3.96 -9.83
N GLU A 81 -19.29 3.28 -10.00
CA GLU A 81 -18.56 2.60 -8.92
C GLU A 81 -17.30 3.38 -8.47
N MET A 82 -17.08 4.56 -9.07
CA MET A 82 -15.87 5.34 -8.87
C MET A 82 -16.19 6.71 -8.30
N LEU A 83 -15.46 7.07 -7.24
CA LEU A 83 -15.45 8.41 -6.68
C LEU A 83 -14.18 9.13 -7.15
N GLU A 84 -14.33 10.21 -7.91
CA GLU A 84 -13.18 11.07 -8.20
C GLU A 84 -12.73 11.79 -6.92
N ILE A 85 -11.43 11.78 -6.67
CA ILE A 85 -10.79 12.47 -5.54
C ILE A 85 -9.68 13.38 -6.03
N SER A 86 -9.39 14.42 -5.26
CA SER A 86 -8.30 15.33 -5.57
C SER A 86 -6.93 14.71 -5.33
N LEU A 87 -5.91 15.23 -6.01
CA LEU A 87 -4.52 14.86 -5.76
C LEU A 87 -4.11 15.13 -4.30
N GLY A 88 -4.61 16.21 -3.70
CA GLY A 88 -4.32 16.55 -2.30
C GLY A 88 -4.91 15.53 -1.32
N GLU A 89 -6.17 15.12 -1.53
CA GLU A 89 -6.80 14.04 -0.74
C GLU A 89 -6.03 12.73 -0.87
N TYR A 90 -5.68 12.35 -2.11
CA TYR A 90 -4.88 11.15 -2.37
C TYR A 90 -3.54 11.20 -1.62
N GLN A 91 -2.78 12.30 -1.75
CA GLN A 91 -1.50 12.46 -1.06
C GLN A 91 -1.64 12.41 0.47
N ALA A 92 -2.67 13.05 1.02
CA ALA A 92 -2.92 13.04 2.46
C ALA A 92 -3.21 11.62 2.98
N LEU A 93 -3.98 10.83 2.24
CA LEU A 93 -4.29 9.44 2.60
C LEU A 93 -3.03 8.56 2.62
N PHE A 94 -2.16 8.69 1.62
CA PHE A 94 -0.90 7.94 1.57
C PHE A 94 0.12 8.42 2.60
N ALA A 95 0.15 9.72 2.91
CA ALA A 95 0.94 10.24 4.02
C ALA A 95 0.46 9.66 5.38
N ALA A 96 -0.86 9.57 5.57
CA ALA A 96 -1.44 8.94 6.75
C ALA A 96 -1.11 7.44 6.82
N GLN A 97 -1.12 6.73 5.69
CA GLN A 97 -0.71 5.33 5.63
C GLN A 97 0.77 5.14 5.99
N ALA A 98 1.65 6.05 5.58
CA ALA A 98 3.06 6.05 5.98
C ALA A 98 3.25 6.26 7.50
N LEU A 99 2.27 6.87 8.18
CA LEU A 99 2.22 7.00 9.65
C LEU A 99 1.58 5.78 10.34
N GLY A 100 1.29 4.70 9.61
CA GLY A 100 0.75 3.46 10.16
C GLY A 100 -0.78 3.39 10.19
N LYS A 101 -1.49 4.37 9.61
CA LYS A 101 -2.95 4.28 9.42
C LYS A 101 -3.31 3.33 8.28
N VAL A 102 -4.56 2.88 8.27
CA VAL A 102 -5.13 2.09 7.17
C VAL A 102 -6.18 2.92 6.46
N ILE A 103 -6.20 2.84 5.13
CA ILE A 103 -7.24 3.47 4.31
C ILE A 103 -8.41 2.52 4.22
N GLN A 104 -9.61 2.98 4.57
CA GLN A 104 -10.85 2.21 4.41
C GLN A 104 -11.92 3.04 3.72
N ALA A 105 -12.85 2.34 3.07
CA ALA A 105 -14.05 2.96 2.53
C ALA A 105 -15.06 3.21 3.66
N VAL A 106 -15.36 4.48 3.93
CA VAL A 106 -16.39 4.89 4.89
C VAL A 106 -17.41 5.75 4.14
N LYS A 107 -18.62 5.22 3.97
CA LYS A 107 -19.72 5.88 3.22
C LYS A 107 -19.30 6.29 1.81
N GLY A 108 -18.68 5.40 1.05
CA GLY A 108 -18.22 5.68 -0.32
C GLY A 108 -16.95 6.53 -0.44
N ARG A 109 -16.36 7.02 0.65
CA ARG A 109 -15.13 7.84 0.61
C ARG A 109 -13.94 7.13 1.25
N PRO A 110 -12.72 7.37 0.75
CA PRO A 110 -11.51 6.89 1.41
C PRO A 110 -11.23 7.73 2.67
N VAL A 111 -11.08 7.06 3.80
CA VAL A 111 -10.72 7.68 5.08
C VAL A 111 -9.55 6.93 5.68
N ALA A 112 -8.54 7.66 6.13
CA ALA A 112 -7.43 7.09 6.89
C ALA A 112 -7.85 6.95 8.36
N ILE A 113 -7.97 5.70 8.81
CA ILE A 113 -8.33 5.36 10.19
C ILE A 113 -7.18 4.62 10.86
N ASP A 114 -7.19 4.60 12.19
CA ASP A 114 -6.21 3.81 12.92
C ASP A 114 -6.47 2.31 12.64
N PRO A 115 -5.40 1.50 12.51
CA PRO A 115 -5.55 0.07 12.31
C PRO A 115 -6.38 -0.52 13.46
N PRO A 116 -7.20 -1.55 13.18
CA PRO A 116 -7.91 -2.23 14.24
C PRO A 116 -6.90 -2.72 15.30
N PRO A 117 -7.27 -2.67 16.59
CA PRO A 117 -6.39 -3.18 17.63
C PRO A 117 -6.07 -4.66 17.36
N LEU A 118 -4.86 -5.08 17.73
CA LEU A 118 -4.46 -6.48 17.61
C LEU A 118 -5.49 -7.39 18.26
N THR A 119 -5.83 -8.46 17.58
CA THR A 119 -6.61 -9.56 18.18
C THR A 119 -5.86 -10.13 19.37
N TRP A 120 -6.57 -10.79 20.28
CA TRP A 120 -5.94 -11.41 21.45
C TRP A 120 -4.85 -12.42 21.05
N GLU A 121 -5.08 -13.25 20.04
CA GLU A 121 -4.09 -14.22 19.56
C GLU A 121 -2.84 -13.53 18.98
N GLN A 122 -3.01 -12.45 18.20
CA GLN A 122 -1.88 -11.67 17.70
C GLN A 122 -1.10 -11.02 18.85
N ARG A 123 -1.80 -10.49 19.86
CA ARG A 123 -1.19 -9.89 21.05
C ARG A 123 -0.39 -10.93 21.86
N LYS A 124 -0.96 -12.12 22.05
CA LYS A 124 -0.30 -13.25 22.72
C LYS A 124 0.97 -13.67 21.98
N ALA A 125 0.91 -13.76 20.65
CA ALA A 125 2.08 -14.05 19.83
C ALA A 125 3.16 -12.97 19.96
N GLU A 126 2.79 -11.69 20.00
CA GLU A 126 3.71 -10.56 20.22
C GLU A 126 4.43 -10.69 21.58
N TYR A 127 3.68 -10.98 22.66
CA TYR A 127 4.28 -11.21 23.97
C TYR A 127 5.25 -12.38 23.98
N MET A 128 4.86 -13.53 23.43
CA MET A 128 5.71 -14.71 23.37
C MET A 128 7.01 -14.44 22.59
N ALA A 129 6.92 -13.74 21.46
CA ALA A 129 8.08 -13.32 20.69
C ALA A 129 8.97 -12.36 21.47
N GLY A 130 8.38 -11.39 22.17
CA GLY A 130 9.10 -10.43 23.02
C GLY A 130 9.87 -11.10 24.16
N VAL A 131 9.21 -12.03 24.88
CA VAL A 131 9.85 -12.81 25.95
C VAL A 131 11.01 -13.65 25.39
N GLN A 132 10.79 -14.38 24.29
CA GLN A 132 11.86 -15.18 23.68
C GLN A 132 13.06 -14.32 23.25
N ALA A 133 12.80 -13.19 22.58
CA ALA A 133 13.85 -12.27 22.16
C ALA A 133 14.65 -11.69 23.33
N PHE A 134 13.98 -11.40 24.46
CA PHE A 134 14.63 -10.96 25.68
C PHE A 134 15.53 -12.04 26.29
N LEU A 135 15.03 -13.28 26.38
CA LEU A 135 15.81 -14.42 26.89
C LEU A 135 17.06 -14.65 26.04
N ASP A 136 16.92 -14.67 24.71
CA ASP A 136 18.03 -14.86 23.77
C ASP A 136 19.02 -13.69 23.81
N LYS A 137 18.53 -12.44 23.92
CA LYS A 137 19.39 -11.26 24.07
C LYS A 137 20.22 -11.32 25.35
N THR A 138 19.63 -11.77 26.46
CA THR A 138 20.34 -11.92 27.73
C THR A 138 21.40 -13.02 27.66
N ALA A 139 21.11 -14.14 27.00
CA ALA A 139 22.11 -15.19 26.75
C ALA A 139 23.26 -14.70 25.87
N LYS A 140 22.97 -13.92 24.82
CA LYS A 140 23.99 -13.26 23.98
C LYS A 140 24.87 -12.30 24.75
N ALA A 141 24.30 -11.53 25.67
CA ALA A 141 25.06 -10.64 26.54
C ALA A 141 26.02 -11.40 27.48
N ALA A 142 25.69 -12.65 27.82
CA ALA A 142 26.56 -13.55 28.58
C ALA A 142 27.58 -14.32 27.72
N GLY A 143 27.63 -14.08 26.41
CA GLY A 143 28.63 -14.67 25.50
C GLY A 143 28.18 -15.95 24.77
N TYR A 144 26.90 -16.31 24.84
CA TYR A 144 26.33 -17.47 24.13
C TYR A 144 25.67 -17.07 22.80
N ASN A 145 25.37 -18.04 21.95
CA ASN A 145 24.68 -17.76 20.69
C ASN A 145 23.20 -17.40 20.90
N ASP A 146 22.51 -18.13 21.77
CA ASP A 146 21.12 -17.91 22.16
C ASP A 146 20.80 -18.63 23.48
N LEU A 147 19.55 -18.58 23.92
CA LEU A 147 19.12 -19.26 25.15
C LEU A 147 19.27 -20.79 25.07
N LYS A 148 19.08 -21.39 23.89
CA LYS A 148 19.13 -22.85 23.73
C LYS A 148 20.56 -23.33 23.91
N ASP A 149 21.52 -22.61 23.31
CA ASP A 149 22.95 -22.86 23.40
C ASP A 149 23.39 -23.02 24.86
N VAL A 150 23.16 -22.00 25.71
CA VAL A 150 23.54 -22.06 27.12
C VAL A 150 22.84 -23.18 27.89
N ILE A 151 21.55 -23.44 27.60
CA ILE A 151 20.78 -24.49 28.29
C ILE A 151 21.30 -25.90 27.94
N THR A 152 21.94 -26.09 26.78
CA THR A 152 22.53 -27.39 26.43
C THR A 152 23.65 -27.81 27.38
N TYR A 153 24.34 -26.84 28.01
CA TYR A 153 25.44 -27.10 28.93
C TYR A 153 25.01 -27.46 30.36
N ALA A 154 23.72 -27.42 30.71
CA ALA A 154 23.31 -27.58 32.12
C ALA A 154 23.69 -28.95 32.73
N ASP A 155 24.00 -29.93 31.89
CA ASP A 155 24.40 -31.28 32.29
C ASP A 155 25.89 -31.57 31.95
N GLU A 156 26.70 -30.53 31.69
CA GLU A 156 28.14 -30.63 31.35
C GLU A 156 29.01 -30.97 32.57
N PRO A 157 29.61 -32.17 32.68
CA PRO A 157 30.38 -32.57 33.85
C PRO A 157 31.84 -32.08 33.85
N SER A 158 32.38 -31.73 32.69
CA SER A 158 33.82 -31.48 32.51
C SER A 158 34.20 -30.03 32.77
N VAL A 159 33.26 -29.09 32.57
CA VAL A 159 33.49 -27.65 32.73
C VAL A 159 32.43 -27.07 33.68
N PRO A 160 32.71 -27.01 35.00
CA PRO A 160 31.72 -26.61 36.02
C PRO A 160 31.10 -25.23 35.79
N LYS A 161 31.84 -24.30 35.17
CA LYS A 161 31.33 -22.97 34.82
C LYS A 161 30.15 -23.07 33.85
N PHE A 162 30.30 -23.80 32.75
CA PHE A 162 29.25 -23.94 31.74
C PHE A 162 28.04 -24.70 32.27
N GLN A 163 28.26 -25.67 33.15
CA GLN A 163 27.19 -26.35 33.86
C GLN A 163 26.37 -25.38 34.72
N ALA A 164 27.05 -24.58 35.54
CA ALA A 164 26.43 -23.64 36.45
C ALA A 164 25.61 -22.58 35.69
N ASP A 165 26.17 -22.04 34.60
CA ASP A 165 25.47 -21.09 33.73
C ASP A 165 24.26 -21.76 33.04
N GLY A 166 24.42 -22.97 32.49
CA GLY A 166 23.34 -23.72 31.86
C GLY A 166 22.16 -24.02 32.80
N VAL A 167 22.45 -24.39 34.06
CA VAL A 167 21.43 -24.60 35.10
C VAL A 167 20.72 -23.29 35.46
N ALA A 168 21.47 -22.19 35.61
CA ALA A 168 20.92 -20.88 35.91
C ALA A 168 19.97 -20.40 34.81
N PHE A 169 20.40 -20.44 33.55
CA PHE A 169 19.56 -20.07 32.40
C PHE A 169 18.34 -20.99 32.22
N ARG A 170 18.49 -22.31 32.43
CA ARG A 170 17.37 -23.27 32.35
C ARG A 170 16.30 -22.97 33.40
N THR A 171 16.72 -22.67 34.62
CA THR A 171 15.84 -22.31 35.74
C THR A 171 15.16 -20.96 35.47
N TRP A 172 15.95 -19.95 35.14
CA TRP A 172 15.48 -18.60 34.85
C TRP A 172 14.46 -18.55 33.70
N ARG A 173 14.74 -19.23 32.58
CA ARG A 173 13.78 -19.39 31.47
C ARG A 173 12.44 -19.93 31.95
N SER A 174 12.45 -20.94 32.81
CA SER A 174 11.23 -21.57 33.31
C SER A 174 10.40 -20.59 34.14
N LEU A 175 11.06 -19.79 34.99
CA LEU A 175 10.40 -18.74 35.77
C LEU A 175 9.82 -17.61 34.89
N CYS A 176 10.56 -17.17 33.87
CA CYS A 176 10.08 -16.17 32.92
C CYS A 176 8.83 -16.64 32.16
N TRP A 177 8.82 -17.90 31.69
CA TRP A 177 7.64 -18.45 31.01
C TRP A 177 6.46 -18.66 31.94
N ALA A 178 6.68 -19.14 33.16
CA ALA A 178 5.63 -19.26 34.17
C ALA A 178 4.97 -17.90 34.42
N TYR A 179 5.76 -16.85 34.68
CA TYR A 179 5.25 -15.50 34.84
C TYR A 179 4.49 -15.01 33.60
N CYS A 180 5.04 -15.20 32.40
CA CYS A 180 4.41 -14.77 31.16
C CYS A 180 3.01 -15.42 31.00
N TYR A 181 2.89 -16.74 31.19
CA TYR A 181 1.60 -17.42 31.06
C TYR A 181 0.59 -17.00 32.12
N ASP A 182 1.02 -16.76 33.35
CA ASP A 182 0.16 -16.23 34.40
C ASP A 182 -0.39 -14.85 34.01
N GLN A 183 0.47 -13.95 33.50
CA GLN A 183 0.03 -12.64 33.04
C GLN A 183 -0.91 -12.72 31.84
N LEU A 184 -0.63 -13.58 30.87
CA LEU A 184 -1.51 -13.79 29.72
C LEU A 184 -2.91 -14.22 30.17
N ALA A 185 -3.03 -15.14 31.14
CA ALA A 185 -4.31 -15.58 31.66
C ALA A 185 -5.09 -14.45 32.37
N VAL A 186 -4.40 -13.59 33.13
CA VAL A 186 -5.03 -12.46 33.83
C VAL A 186 -5.47 -11.38 32.82
N ILE A 187 -4.69 -11.13 31.77
CA ILE A 187 -5.03 -10.16 30.71
C ILE A 187 -6.22 -10.66 29.89
N GLU A 188 -6.24 -11.95 29.51
CA GLU A 188 -7.36 -12.57 28.78
C GLU A 188 -8.69 -12.46 29.53
N GLN A 189 -8.63 -12.60 30.86
CA GLN A 189 -9.79 -12.45 31.75
C GLN A 189 -10.18 -10.97 32.00
N GLY A 190 -9.47 -10.00 31.42
CA GLY A 190 -9.70 -8.57 31.62
C GLY A 190 -9.39 -8.07 33.04
N LYS A 191 -8.71 -8.88 33.85
CA LYS A 191 -8.34 -8.54 35.24
C LYS A 191 -7.12 -7.64 35.33
N ARG A 192 -6.43 -7.42 34.21
CA ARG A 192 -5.24 -6.58 34.08
C ARG A 192 -5.35 -5.73 32.81
N LYS A 193 -4.95 -4.47 32.92
CA LYS A 193 -4.81 -3.58 31.74
C LYS A 193 -3.76 -4.17 30.80
N THR A 194 -4.08 -4.29 29.52
CA THR A 194 -3.19 -4.81 28.48
C THR A 194 -1.91 -3.96 28.39
N PRO A 195 -0.73 -4.49 28.80
CA PRO A 195 0.54 -3.79 28.67
C PRO A 195 1.06 -3.85 27.22
N THR A 196 2.09 -3.08 26.90
CA THR A 196 2.93 -3.30 25.72
C THR A 196 3.83 -4.51 25.93
N SER A 197 4.36 -5.07 24.84
CA SER A 197 5.31 -6.18 24.92
C SER A 197 6.58 -5.82 25.70
N ALA A 198 7.07 -4.58 25.56
CA ALA A 198 8.22 -4.08 26.32
C ALA A 198 7.96 -3.97 27.83
N GLU A 199 6.76 -3.51 28.23
CA GLU A 199 6.37 -3.44 29.64
C GLU A 199 6.28 -4.84 30.26
N LEU A 200 5.68 -5.81 29.57
CA LEU A 200 5.62 -7.19 30.06
C LEU A 200 7.02 -7.78 30.24
N VAL A 201 7.92 -7.53 29.27
CA VAL A 201 9.32 -8.00 29.34
C VAL A 201 10.07 -7.37 30.51
N ALA A 202 9.82 -6.10 30.83
CA ALA A 202 10.45 -5.41 31.95
C ALA A 202 10.07 -5.97 33.33
N GLU A 203 8.95 -6.70 33.41
CA GLU A 203 8.49 -7.37 34.64
C GLU A 203 9.05 -8.78 34.83
N LEU A 204 9.74 -9.32 33.82
CA LEU A 204 10.29 -10.67 33.91
C LEU A 204 11.32 -10.79 35.03
N PRO A 205 11.43 -11.97 35.66
CA PRO A 205 12.49 -12.26 36.62
C PRO A 205 13.87 -11.87 36.09
N VAL A 206 14.75 -11.38 36.96
CA VAL A 206 16.14 -11.08 36.60
C VAL A 206 16.97 -12.36 36.67
N LEU A 207 17.85 -12.56 35.68
CA LEU A 207 18.80 -13.67 35.69
C LEU A 207 19.83 -13.48 36.81
N VAL A 208 20.02 -14.51 37.62
CA VAL A 208 21.11 -14.57 38.61
C VAL A 208 22.09 -15.63 38.15
N LEU A 209 23.31 -15.21 37.81
CA LEU A 209 24.40 -16.13 37.47
C LEU A 209 25.22 -16.47 38.72
N PRO A 210 25.62 -17.74 38.90
CA PRO A 210 26.31 -18.20 40.10
C PRO A 210 27.73 -17.63 40.27
N ASN A 211 28.33 -17.07 39.21
CA ASN A 211 29.70 -16.53 39.21
C ASN A 211 29.81 -15.12 38.58
N ALA A 212 28.76 -14.28 38.72
CA ALA A 212 28.78 -12.89 38.25
C ALA A 212 29.71 -12.00 39.09
#